data_AF-A0A6M1TWL0-F1
#
_entry.id   AF-A0A6M1TWL0-F1
#
_cell.length_a   1.000
_cell.length_b   1.000
_cell.length_c   1.000
_cell.angle_alpha   90.00
_cell.angle_beta   90.00
_cell.angle_gamma   90.00
#
_symmetry.space_group_name_H-M   'P 1'
#
loop_
_entity.id
_entity.type
_entity.pdbx_description
1 polymer ?
#
loop_
_entity_poly.entity_id
_entity_poly.type
_entity_poly.pdbx_seq_one_letter_code
_entity_poly.pdbx_strand_id
1 'polypeptide(L)'
;MNLFSEIRELVVAALNDLAAQGILPAGLDLAAVAVEPPRDAAHGDMATNAAMVLAKPANLQPRIIAEALAKALMQDPRIAGADVAGPGFLNLRLDPAAWHGLVRAALVAGSDFGRSTLGQGRRVNVEFVSANPTGPMHVGHTRGAVFGDALARLLSFAGWDVTREYYINDGGAQVDVLARSAYERYREAHGLEPAISEGLYPGDYLIPVGEALKAKYGASLLDQPESVWLKDVRDFATEMMMAEIRNDLKVLGVEMDVYSSEKALYGTGEIEAAIATLRDMDLIYEGVLEPPKGKEPDDWEPRVQTLFRSTAHGDDVDRPVQKSDGSWTYFAPDIAYHYNKVRRGFDALIDIFGADHGGYVKRMKAAVSALSGGRVPLDIKLIQLVKLYKNGEPFKMSKRAGTFVTLRDVVEQAGADVTRFVMLTRKNDAALDFDFDKVLEQSKDNPVFYVQYANARIHSVLRKARDAGLDVSDKALIAADLSILNHEAEIGMARKIAEWPRLVDIAARNNEPHRVAFYLYELASDFHGLWNRGNEDASLRFIQDGDPATSQAKIALARSVSVVICAGLGILGVTPVEEMR
;
A
#
# COMPACT_ATOMS: atom_id res chain seq x y z
N MET A 1 21.49 -5.59 -3.41
CA MET A 1 21.72 -6.95 -3.92
C MET A 1 20.37 -7.64 -4.02
N ASN A 2 20.02 -8.16 -5.20
CA ASN A 2 18.84 -9.01 -5.38
C ASN A 2 19.34 -10.26 -6.09
N LEU A 3 19.61 -11.32 -5.31
CA LEU A 3 20.30 -12.51 -5.81
C LEU A 3 19.55 -13.16 -6.98
N PHE A 4 18.21 -13.20 -6.94
CA PHE A 4 17.40 -13.70 -8.05
C PHE A 4 17.55 -12.85 -9.32
N SER A 5 17.61 -11.52 -9.17
CA SER A 5 17.83 -10.63 -10.32
C SER A 5 19.25 -10.77 -10.89
N GLU A 6 20.26 -10.90 -10.03
CA GLU A 6 21.65 -11.10 -10.45
C GLU A 6 21.85 -12.44 -11.17
N ILE A 7 21.21 -13.52 -10.69
CA ILE A 7 21.21 -14.80 -11.39
C ILE A 7 20.39 -14.73 -12.67
N ARG A 8 19.30 -13.97 -12.72
CA ARG A 8 18.57 -13.71 -13.98
C ARG A 8 19.44 -12.96 -14.99
N GLU A 9 20.20 -11.96 -14.56
CA GLU A 9 21.14 -11.22 -15.41
C GLU A 9 22.24 -12.13 -15.93
N LEU A 10 22.77 -13.03 -15.08
CA LEU A 10 23.70 -14.07 -15.50
C LEU A 10 23.08 -15.00 -16.55
N VAL A 11 21.84 -15.46 -16.36
CA VAL A 11 21.11 -16.28 -17.35
C VAL A 11 20.97 -15.54 -18.67
N VAL A 12 20.57 -14.27 -18.64
CA VAL A 12 20.42 -13.44 -19.84
C VAL A 12 21.77 -13.22 -20.55
N ALA A 13 22.84 -12.97 -19.81
CA ALA A 13 24.20 -12.85 -20.36
C ALA A 13 24.65 -14.15 -21.02
N ALA A 14 24.47 -15.29 -20.34
CA ALA A 14 24.80 -16.60 -20.89
C ALA A 14 24.02 -16.92 -22.18
N LEU A 15 22.73 -16.54 -22.24
CA LEU A 15 21.93 -16.69 -23.46
C LEU A 15 22.45 -15.83 -24.61
N ASN A 16 22.87 -14.59 -24.34
CA ASN A 16 23.49 -13.73 -25.35
C ASN A 16 24.82 -14.29 -25.84
N ASP A 17 25.64 -14.85 -24.96
CA ASP A 17 26.91 -15.49 -25.34
C ASP A 17 26.68 -16.74 -26.19
N LEU A 18 25.67 -17.55 -25.86
CA LEU A 18 25.26 -18.70 -26.68
C LEU A 18 24.77 -18.25 -28.07
N ALA A 19 24.09 -17.11 -28.16
CA ALA A 19 23.71 -16.52 -29.44
C ALA A 19 24.93 -16.03 -30.25
N ALA A 20 25.90 -15.38 -29.58
CA ALA A 20 27.15 -14.93 -30.21
C ALA A 20 28.02 -16.10 -30.71
N GLN A 21 27.94 -17.26 -30.06
CA GLN A 21 28.61 -18.50 -30.46
C GLN A 21 27.87 -19.25 -31.58
N GLY A 22 26.70 -18.79 -32.01
CA GLY A 22 25.87 -19.44 -33.03
C GLY A 22 25.13 -20.69 -32.53
N ILE A 23 25.11 -20.93 -31.21
CA ILE A 23 24.36 -22.04 -30.59
C ILE A 23 22.87 -21.70 -30.52
N LEU A 24 22.54 -20.43 -30.27
CA LEU A 24 21.18 -19.89 -30.34
C LEU A 24 21.07 -18.88 -31.50
N PRO A 25 19.87 -18.68 -32.08
CA PRO A 25 19.66 -17.58 -33.02
C PRO A 25 19.89 -16.21 -32.37
N ALA A 26 20.38 -15.25 -33.14
CA ALA A 26 20.51 -13.87 -32.69
C ALA A 26 19.14 -13.17 -32.62
N GLY A 27 19.02 -12.15 -31.76
CA GLY A 27 17.82 -11.30 -31.67
C GLY A 27 16.61 -11.94 -30.97
N LEU A 28 16.84 -12.95 -30.12
CA LEU A 28 15.76 -13.52 -29.28
C LEU A 28 15.26 -12.49 -28.26
N ASP A 29 13.94 -12.45 -28.07
CA ASP A 29 13.33 -11.68 -26.98
C ASP A 29 13.50 -12.43 -25.65
N LEU A 30 14.26 -11.82 -24.73
CA LEU A 30 14.58 -12.39 -23.42
C LEU A 30 13.71 -11.82 -22.30
N ALA A 31 12.71 -10.98 -22.60
CA ALA A 31 11.88 -10.32 -21.58
C ALA A 31 11.12 -11.32 -20.70
N ALA A 32 10.65 -12.43 -21.28
CA ALA A 32 9.90 -13.48 -20.58
C ALA A 32 10.77 -14.44 -19.74
N VAL A 33 12.10 -14.32 -19.81
CA VAL A 33 13.03 -15.12 -19.01
C VAL A 33 12.95 -14.71 -17.55
N ALA A 34 12.70 -15.68 -16.68
CA ALA A 34 12.59 -15.54 -15.25
C ALA A 34 13.53 -16.50 -14.51
N VAL A 35 13.94 -16.09 -13.31
CA VAL A 35 14.59 -16.93 -12.30
C VAL A 35 13.79 -16.78 -11.01
N GLU A 36 13.29 -17.90 -10.49
CA GLU A 36 12.34 -17.93 -9.37
C GLU A 36 12.68 -19.09 -8.43
N PRO A 37 12.21 -19.06 -7.16
CA PRO A 37 12.27 -20.25 -6.31
C PRO A 37 11.55 -21.43 -6.99
N PRO A 38 12.11 -22.66 -6.95
CA PRO A 38 11.41 -23.81 -7.47
C PRO A 38 10.16 -24.13 -6.63
N ARG A 39 9.16 -24.76 -7.26
CA ARG A 39 7.94 -25.20 -6.56
C ARG A 39 8.22 -26.26 -5.49
N ASP A 40 9.24 -27.08 -5.72
CA ASP A 40 9.69 -28.11 -4.81
C ASP A 40 11.13 -27.77 -4.41
N ALA A 41 11.39 -27.62 -3.11
CA ALA A 41 12.72 -27.32 -2.60
C ALA A 41 13.75 -28.42 -2.90
N ALA A 42 13.31 -29.65 -3.18
CA ALA A 42 14.20 -30.73 -3.64
C ALA A 42 14.84 -30.43 -5.01
N HIS A 43 14.23 -29.54 -5.79
CA HIS A 43 14.74 -29.10 -7.09
C HIS A 43 15.81 -28.00 -7.00
N GLY A 44 16.39 -27.76 -5.82
CA GLY A 44 17.46 -26.79 -5.63
C GLY A 44 16.95 -25.44 -5.15
N ASP A 45 17.72 -24.40 -5.44
CA ASP A 45 17.54 -23.07 -4.86
C ASP A 45 16.81 -22.11 -5.79
N MET A 46 17.03 -22.26 -7.10
CA MET A 46 16.42 -21.41 -8.13
C MET A 46 16.05 -22.26 -9.34
N ALA A 47 15.07 -21.82 -10.11
CA ALA A 47 14.73 -22.40 -11.39
C ALA A 47 14.54 -21.31 -12.45
N THR A 48 14.97 -21.58 -13.68
CA THR A 48 14.71 -20.71 -14.83
C THR A 48 13.82 -21.37 -15.88
N ASN A 49 12.90 -20.58 -16.42
CA ASN A 49 12.02 -20.96 -17.54
C ASN A 49 12.64 -20.65 -18.92
N ALA A 50 13.88 -20.16 -18.98
CA ALA A 50 14.52 -19.66 -20.20
C ALA A 50 14.35 -20.60 -21.41
N ALA A 51 14.71 -21.86 -21.24
CA ALA A 51 14.61 -22.85 -22.31
C ALA A 51 13.17 -23.05 -22.81
N MET A 52 12.18 -23.00 -21.92
CA MET A 52 10.76 -23.15 -22.27
C MET A 52 10.24 -21.96 -23.09
N VAL A 53 10.60 -20.74 -22.70
CA VAL A 53 10.10 -19.53 -23.37
C VAL A 53 10.82 -19.27 -24.69
N LEU A 54 12.07 -19.72 -24.83
CA LEU A 54 12.90 -19.51 -26.02
C LEU A 54 12.84 -20.63 -27.05
N ALA A 55 12.35 -21.83 -26.70
CA ALA A 55 12.30 -22.98 -27.61
C ALA A 55 11.63 -22.67 -28.96
N LYS A 56 10.43 -22.08 -28.93
CA LYS A 56 9.66 -21.77 -30.14
C LYS A 56 10.33 -20.66 -30.97
N PRO A 57 10.70 -19.49 -30.41
CA PRO A 57 11.44 -18.46 -31.15
C PRO A 57 12.78 -18.93 -31.71
N ALA A 58 13.50 -19.80 -30.98
CA ALA A 58 14.78 -20.33 -31.42
C ALA A 58 14.66 -21.50 -32.42
N ASN A 59 13.46 -22.03 -32.64
CA ASN A 59 13.21 -23.26 -33.40
C ASN A 59 14.07 -24.44 -32.94
N LEU A 60 14.21 -24.59 -31.61
CA LEU A 60 15.00 -25.64 -30.97
C LEU A 60 14.15 -26.38 -29.92
N GLN A 61 14.52 -27.62 -29.62
CA GLN A 61 13.91 -28.33 -28.49
C GLN A 61 14.34 -27.66 -27.18
N PRO A 62 13.44 -27.44 -26.21
CA PRO A 62 13.78 -26.73 -24.97
C PRO A 62 14.94 -27.39 -24.21
N ARG A 63 15.00 -28.72 -24.22
CA ARG A 63 16.10 -29.47 -23.60
C ARG A 63 17.48 -29.11 -24.15
N ILE A 64 17.62 -28.87 -25.45
CA ILE A 64 18.90 -28.47 -26.08
C ILE A 64 19.34 -27.10 -25.54
N ILE A 65 18.40 -26.16 -25.43
CA ILE A 65 18.66 -24.83 -24.86
C ILE A 65 19.05 -24.96 -23.39
N ALA A 66 18.33 -25.79 -22.63
CA ALA A 66 18.58 -25.99 -21.19
C ALA A 66 19.95 -26.62 -20.93
N GLU A 67 20.37 -27.61 -21.71
CA GLU A 67 21.68 -28.28 -21.58
C GLU A 67 22.84 -27.32 -21.93
N ALA A 68 22.69 -26.53 -23.01
CA ALA A 68 23.68 -25.51 -23.37
C ALA A 68 23.79 -24.42 -22.30
N LEU A 69 22.65 -23.94 -21.79
CA LEU A 69 22.58 -22.94 -20.74
C LEU A 69 23.17 -23.48 -19.42
N ALA A 70 22.86 -24.72 -19.04
CA ALA A 70 23.42 -25.36 -17.84
C ALA A 70 24.95 -25.35 -17.87
N LYS A 71 25.55 -25.73 -19.00
CA LYS A 71 27.02 -25.74 -19.16
C LYS A 71 27.63 -24.34 -19.03
N ALA A 72 26.96 -23.32 -19.57
CA ALA A 72 27.40 -21.93 -19.47
C ALA A 72 27.31 -21.41 -18.02
N LEU A 73 26.19 -21.68 -17.33
CA LEU A 73 25.97 -21.24 -15.95
C LEU A 73 26.93 -21.90 -14.95
N MET A 74 27.32 -23.16 -15.17
CA MET A 74 28.31 -23.86 -14.34
C MET A 74 29.72 -23.23 -14.39
N GLN A 75 29.96 -22.24 -15.26
CA GLN A 75 31.21 -21.47 -15.25
C GLN A 75 31.22 -20.35 -14.19
N ASP A 76 30.06 -19.95 -13.68
CA ASP A 76 29.97 -18.97 -12.60
C ASP A 76 30.18 -19.65 -11.24
N PRO A 77 31.12 -19.17 -10.40
CA PRO A 77 31.45 -19.80 -9.12
C PRO A 77 30.29 -19.79 -8.11
N ARG A 78 29.24 -19.00 -8.33
CA ARG A 78 28.04 -19.02 -7.48
C ARG A 78 27.13 -20.21 -7.78
N ILE A 79 27.29 -20.91 -8.90
CA ILE A 79 26.45 -22.03 -9.30
C ILE A 79 27.17 -23.35 -8.97
N ALA A 80 26.69 -24.06 -7.95
CA ALA A 80 27.21 -25.37 -7.56
C ALA A 80 26.63 -26.52 -8.39
N GLY A 81 25.45 -26.33 -8.99
CA GLY A 81 24.81 -27.33 -9.84
C GLY A 81 23.74 -26.74 -10.75
N ALA A 82 23.58 -27.31 -11.94
CA ALA A 82 22.58 -26.91 -12.92
C ALA A 82 21.96 -28.15 -13.58
N ASP A 83 20.79 -28.57 -13.08
CA ASP A 83 20.10 -29.81 -13.48
C ASP A 83 18.92 -29.52 -14.42
N VAL A 84 18.87 -30.20 -15.56
CA VAL A 84 17.75 -30.10 -16.51
C VAL A 84 16.64 -31.06 -16.09
N ALA A 85 15.46 -30.52 -15.79
CA ALA A 85 14.26 -31.25 -15.42
C ALA A 85 13.20 -31.24 -16.53
N GLY A 86 12.53 -32.40 -16.69
CA GLY A 86 11.41 -32.57 -17.60
C GLY A 86 11.73 -32.12 -19.04
N PRO A 87 10.87 -31.31 -19.70
CA PRO A 87 11.08 -30.89 -21.08
C PRO A 87 12.14 -29.80 -21.26
N GLY A 88 12.65 -29.18 -20.18
CA GLY A 88 13.64 -28.10 -20.25
C GLY A 88 13.56 -27.05 -19.14
N PHE A 89 13.01 -27.36 -17.96
CA PHE A 89 13.22 -26.47 -16.80
C PHE A 89 14.65 -26.64 -16.31
N LEU A 90 15.34 -25.54 -16.02
CA LEU A 90 16.70 -25.61 -15.51
C LEU A 90 16.71 -25.22 -14.04
N ASN A 91 17.02 -26.20 -13.20
CA ASN A 91 17.12 -26.09 -11.75
C ASN A 91 18.56 -25.79 -11.35
N LEU A 92 18.76 -24.83 -10.46
CA LEU A 92 20.07 -24.34 -10.03
C LEU A 92 20.24 -24.59 -8.53
N ARG A 93 21.40 -25.11 -8.15
CA ARG A 93 21.90 -25.11 -6.77
C ARG A 93 23.01 -24.09 -6.67
N LEU A 94 22.96 -23.24 -5.66
CA LEU A 94 23.98 -22.23 -5.43
C LEU A 94 25.08 -22.74 -4.52
N ASP A 95 26.28 -22.21 -4.71
CA ASP A 95 27.36 -22.38 -3.75
C ASP A 95 26.98 -21.69 -2.42
N PRO A 96 27.25 -22.30 -1.25
CA PRO A 96 26.97 -21.69 0.05
C PRO A 96 27.51 -20.26 0.21
N ALA A 97 28.64 -19.94 -0.43
CA ALA A 97 29.22 -18.59 -0.38
C ALA A 97 28.29 -17.52 -0.96
N ALA A 98 27.38 -17.87 -1.88
CA ALA A 98 26.37 -16.95 -2.40
C ALA A 98 25.39 -16.51 -1.29
N TRP A 99 24.98 -17.43 -0.42
CA TRP A 99 24.12 -17.14 0.73
C TRP A 99 24.83 -16.33 1.80
N HIS A 100 26.12 -16.60 2.02
CA HIS A 100 26.95 -15.80 2.92
C HIS A 100 27.12 -14.36 2.41
N GLY A 101 27.32 -14.21 1.10
CA GLY A 101 27.35 -12.92 0.42
C GLY A 101 26.05 -12.14 0.59
N LEU A 102 24.90 -12.82 0.56
CA LEU A 102 23.59 -12.22 0.80
C LEU A 102 23.42 -11.68 2.22
N VAL A 103 23.80 -12.46 3.24
CA VAL A 103 23.77 -11.99 4.64
C VAL A 103 24.62 -10.72 4.79
N ARG A 104 25.82 -10.74 4.23
CA ARG A 104 26.73 -9.59 4.21
C ARG A 104 26.10 -8.39 3.49
N ALA A 105 25.48 -8.60 2.33
CA ALA A 105 24.83 -7.55 1.56
C ALA A 105 23.64 -6.92 2.30
N ALA A 106 22.87 -7.70 3.05
CA ALA A 106 21.79 -7.20 3.88
C ALA A 106 22.31 -6.29 5.00
N LEU A 107 23.42 -6.67 5.65
CA LEU A 107 24.05 -5.82 6.67
C LEU A 107 24.66 -4.54 6.09
N VAL A 108 25.33 -4.64 4.93
CA VAL A 108 25.91 -3.47 4.25
C VAL A 108 24.84 -2.48 3.82
N ALA A 109 23.73 -2.97 3.26
CA ALA A 109 22.64 -2.11 2.80
C ALA A 109 21.76 -1.59 3.94
N GLY A 110 21.72 -2.28 5.08
CA GLY A 110 20.87 -1.90 6.22
C GLY A 110 19.43 -1.70 5.79
N SER A 111 18.83 -0.57 6.17
CA SER A 111 17.43 -0.23 5.83
C SER A 111 17.14 -0.15 4.33
N ASP A 112 18.16 -0.03 3.47
CA ASP A 112 18.00 -0.01 2.01
C ASP A 112 18.05 -1.41 1.37
N PHE A 113 18.24 -2.47 2.17
CA PHE A 113 18.21 -3.83 1.65
C PHE A 113 16.83 -4.16 1.06
N GLY A 114 16.81 -4.55 -0.22
CA GLY A 114 15.58 -4.83 -0.98
C GLY A 114 14.92 -3.61 -1.61
N ARG A 115 15.47 -2.39 -1.43
CA ARG A 115 15.02 -1.21 -2.18
C ARG A 115 15.13 -1.47 -3.67
N SER A 116 14.08 -1.11 -4.41
CA SER A 116 14.00 -1.35 -5.85
C SER A 116 14.07 -0.06 -6.65
N THR A 117 14.48 -0.17 -7.91
CA THR A 117 14.52 0.92 -8.90
C THR A 117 13.37 0.81 -9.92
N LEU A 118 12.38 -0.05 -9.67
CA LEU A 118 11.22 -0.29 -10.54
C LEU A 118 10.50 1.01 -10.97
N GLY A 119 10.36 1.96 -10.06
CA GLY A 119 9.70 3.24 -10.34
C GLY A 119 10.51 4.14 -11.26
N GLN A 120 11.84 4.04 -11.25
CA GLN A 120 12.76 4.87 -12.04
C GLN A 120 12.54 6.39 -11.87
N GLY A 121 12.06 6.82 -10.70
CA GLY A 121 11.72 8.21 -10.43
C GLY A 121 10.45 8.70 -11.12
N ARG A 122 9.67 7.81 -11.75
CA ARG A 122 8.35 8.15 -12.29
C ARG A 122 7.44 8.64 -11.17
N ARG A 123 6.64 9.65 -11.49
CA ARG A 123 5.76 10.33 -10.56
C ARG A 123 4.43 9.59 -10.45
N VAL A 124 4.04 9.22 -9.24
CA VAL A 124 2.75 8.58 -8.96
C VAL A 124 1.98 9.38 -7.93
N ASN A 125 0.72 9.64 -8.23
CA ASN A 125 -0.22 10.19 -7.26
C ASN A 125 -0.99 9.05 -6.59
N VAL A 126 -1.00 9.03 -5.26
CA VAL A 126 -1.80 8.09 -4.46
C VAL A 126 -2.81 8.92 -3.68
N GLU A 127 -4.07 8.89 -4.12
CA GLU A 127 -5.17 9.53 -3.42
C GLU A 127 -5.88 8.53 -2.50
N PHE A 128 -6.08 8.94 -1.25
CA PHE A 128 -6.77 8.10 -0.27
C PHE A 128 -7.41 8.90 0.86
N VAL A 129 -8.30 8.22 1.59
CA VAL A 129 -9.19 8.76 2.63
C VAL A 129 -10.31 9.61 2.04
N SER A 130 -9.99 10.77 1.45
CA SER A 130 -10.92 11.71 0.78
C SER A 130 -12.31 11.77 1.42
N ALA A 131 -12.37 11.81 2.75
CA ALA A 131 -13.62 11.79 3.49
C ALA A 131 -14.24 13.19 3.49
N ASN A 132 -15.57 13.26 3.51
CA ASN A 132 -16.24 14.55 3.56
C ASN A 132 -15.90 15.26 4.88
N PRO A 133 -15.65 16.58 4.87
CA PRO A 133 -15.21 17.32 6.05
C PRO A 133 -16.39 17.65 6.98
N THR A 134 -17.24 16.67 7.25
CA THR A 134 -18.52 16.82 7.96
C THR A 134 -18.51 16.19 9.34
N GLY A 135 -17.41 15.56 9.76
CA GLY A 135 -17.29 14.95 11.08
C GLY A 135 -16.05 14.05 11.22
N PRO A 136 -15.96 13.34 12.36
CA PRO A 136 -14.84 12.46 12.67
C PRO A 136 -14.73 11.32 11.67
N MET A 137 -13.50 10.87 11.38
CA MET A 137 -13.30 9.69 10.56
C MET A 137 -13.77 8.42 11.29
N HIS A 138 -14.39 7.49 10.57
CA HIS A 138 -14.80 6.18 11.10
C HIS A 138 -13.86 5.06 10.66
N VAL A 139 -14.04 3.85 11.23
CA VAL A 139 -13.20 2.67 10.93
C VAL A 139 -13.04 2.34 9.43
N GLY A 140 -14.07 2.58 8.61
CA GLY A 140 -13.96 2.43 7.15
C GLY A 140 -12.85 3.31 6.53
N HIS A 141 -12.71 4.56 6.99
CA HIS A 141 -11.64 5.46 6.59
C HIS A 141 -10.28 5.00 7.12
N THR A 142 -10.24 4.43 8.33
CA THR A 142 -9.00 3.90 8.92
C THR A 142 -8.31 2.90 8.01
N ARG A 143 -9.06 1.93 7.45
CA ARG A 143 -8.45 0.92 6.57
C ARG A 143 -7.93 1.54 5.27
N GLY A 144 -8.68 2.46 4.66
CA GLY A 144 -8.24 3.20 3.49
C GLY A 144 -6.99 4.05 3.76
N ALA A 145 -6.94 4.70 4.92
CA ALA A 145 -5.79 5.47 5.40
C ALA A 145 -4.53 4.60 5.52
N VAL A 146 -4.64 3.45 6.21
CA VAL A 146 -3.51 2.52 6.37
C VAL A 146 -3.06 1.95 5.03
N PHE A 147 -4.00 1.48 4.21
CA PHE A 147 -3.68 0.89 2.91
C PHE A 147 -2.98 1.90 2.00
N GLY A 148 -3.51 3.13 1.91
CA GLY A 148 -2.94 4.17 1.06
C GLY A 148 -1.55 4.61 1.49
N ASP A 149 -1.33 4.82 2.78
CA ASP A 149 0.00 5.20 3.26
C ASP A 149 1.00 4.04 3.12
N ALA A 150 0.61 2.79 3.40
CA ALA A 150 1.50 1.64 3.20
C ALA A 150 1.83 1.42 1.71
N LEU A 151 0.86 1.62 0.82
CA LEU A 151 1.10 1.58 -0.63
C LEU A 151 2.04 2.70 -1.07
N ALA A 152 1.84 3.93 -0.59
CA ALA A 152 2.71 5.07 -0.88
C ALA A 152 4.15 4.81 -0.41
N ARG A 153 4.33 4.27 0.80
CA ARG A 153 5.65 3.87 1.34
C ARG A 153 6.29 2.74 0.52
N LEU A 154 5.51 1.74 0.12
CA LEU A 154 5.98 0.64 -0.74
C LEU A 154 6.45 1.14 -2.11
N LEU A 155 5.68 2.02 -2.75
CA LEU A 155 6.04 2.60 -4.04
C LEU A 155 7.30 3.48 -3.94
N SER A 156 7.42 4.28 -2.87
CA SER A 156 8.63 5.04 -2.59
C SER A 156 9.85 4.12 -2.38
N PHE A 157 9.67 3.02 -1.64
CA PHE A 157 10.71 1.99 -1.47
C PHE A 157 11.04 1.24 -2.78
N ALA A 158 10.11 1.23 -3.75
CA ALA A 158 10.33 0.71 -5.09
C ALA A 158 10.81 1.76 -6.10
N GLY A 159 11.20 2.96 -5.64
CA GLY A 159 11.86 3.98 -6.47
C GLY A 159 10.90 4.85 -7.27
N TRP A 160 9.62 4.95 -6.87
CA TRP A 160 8.68 5.93 -7.41
C TRP A 160 8.80 7.28 -6.68
N ASP A 161 8.55 8.37 -7.38
CA ASP A 161 8.33 9.69 -6.79
C ASP A 161 6.84 9.81 -6.42
N VAL A 162 6.52 9.66 -5.14
CA VAL A 162 5.14 9.48 -4.65
C VAL A 162 4.60 10.78 -4.08
N THR A 163 3.40 11.17 -4.50
CA THR A 163 2.60 12.21 -3.86
C THR A 163 1.36 11.59 -3.23
N ARG A 164 1.20 11.77 -1.92
CA ARG A 164 -0.02 11.44 -1.17
C ARG A 164 -0.99 12.61 -1.25
N GLU A 165 -2.18 12.37 -1.76
CA GLU A 165 -3.18 13.43 -1.93
C GLU A 165 -4.48 13.09 -1.22
N TYR A 166 -5.11 14.12 -0.65
CA TYR A 166 -6.43 14.06 -0.05
C TYR A 166 -7.36 14.99 -0.82
N TYR A 167 -8.46 14.46 -1.35
CA TYR A 167 -9.51 15.27 -1.96
C TYR A 167 -10.56 15.67 -0.92
N ILE A 168 -10.77 16.97 -0.76
CA ILE A 168 -11.74 17.55 0.16
C ILE A 168 -13.02 17.81 -0.62
N ASN A 169 -14.06 17.04 -0.31
CA ASN A 169 -15.40 17.23 -0.86
C ASN A 169 -16.14 18.34 -0.09
N ASP A 170 -15.71 19.60 -0.30
CA ASP A 170 -16.25 20.81 0.33
C ASP A 170 -17.13 21.64 -0.62
N GLY A 171 -17.47 21.10 -1.79
CA GLY A 171 -18.35 21.74 -2.77
C GLY A 171 -19.84 21.38 -2.65
N GLY A 172 -20.18 20.31 -1.93
CA GLY A 172 -21.54 19.76 -1.89
C GLY A 172 -22.47 20.30 -0.80
N ALA A 173 -23.76 19.94 -0.87
CA ALA A 173 -24.78 20.38 0.10
C ALA A 173 -24.53 19.91 1.55
N GLN A 174 -23.69 18.88 1.75
CA GLN A 174 -23.39 18.35 3.08
C GLN A 174 -22.63 19.35 3.96
N VAL A 175 -21.77 20.22 3.40
CA VAL A 175 -21.09 21.26 4.18
C VAL A 175 -22.05 22.37 4.61
N ASP A 176 -23.15 22.60 3.89
CA ASP A 176 -24.20 23.51 4.35
C ASP A 176 -24.98 22.89 5.52
N VAL A 177 -25.23 21.57 5.50
CA VAL A 177 -25.83 20.85 6.64
C VAL A 177 -24.90 20.89 7.86
N LEU A 178 -23.59 20.75 7.66
CA LEU A 178 -22.59 20.94 8.71
C LEU A 178 -22.68 22.34 9.31
N ALA A 179 -22.74 23.37 8.47
CA ALA A 179 -22.83 24.75 8.92
C ALA A 179 -24.08 25.01 9.77
N ARG A 180 -25.25 24.51 9.33
CA ARG A 180 -26.50 24.58 10.09
C ARG A 180 -26.40 23.84 11.43
N SER A 181 -25.75 22.68 11.44
CA SER A 181 -25.55 21.89 12.66
C SER A 181 -24.59 22.58 13.64
N ALA A 182 -23.51 23.19 13.13
CA ALA A 182 -22.57 23.98 13.92
C ALA A 182 -23.21 25.27 14.47
N TYR A 183 -24.13 25.89 13.71
CA TYR A 183 -24.90 27.04 14.18
C TYR A 183 -25.81 26.68 15.36
N GLU A 184 -26.45 25.50 15.35
CA GLU A 184 -27.23 25.03 16.50
C GLU A 184 -26.34 24.79 17.75
N ARG A 185 -25.12 24.26 17.57
CA ARG A 185 -24.14 24.15 18.68
C ARG A 185 -23.62 25.52 19.14
N TYR A 186 -23.54 26.51 18.25
CA TYR A 186 -23.24 27.90 18.62
C TYR A 186 -24.37 28.51 19.46
N ARG A 187 -25.64 28.27 19.12
CA ARG A 187 -26.79 28.66 19.95
C ARG A 187 -26.75 27.99 21.33
N GLU A 188 -26.44 26.71 21.38
CA GLU A 188 -26.24 25.94 22.62
C GLU A 188 -25.15 26.55 23.51
N ALA A 189 -24.01 26.93 22.93
CA ALA A 189 -22.94 27.61 23.65
C ALA A 189 -23.39 28.95 24.28
N HIS A 190 -24.44 29.59 23.74
CA HIS A 190 -25.08 30.78 24.29
C HIS A 190 -26.17 30.49 25.32
N GLY A 191 -26.38 29.22 25.71
CA GLY A 191 -27.38 28.79 26.66
C GLY A 191 -28.80 28.66 26.08
N LEU A 192 -28.93 28.67 24.75
CA LEU A 192 -30.19 28.40 24.07
C LEU A 192 -30.36 26.89 23.85
N GLU A 193 -31.58 26.41 23.82
CA GLU A 193 -31.85 25.00 23.49
C GLU A 193 -31.57 24.75 21.99
N PRO A 194 -30.65 23.85 21.62
CA PRO A 194 -30.32 23.61 20.22
C PRO A 194 -31.46 22.85 19.53
N ALA A 195 -31.84 23.29 18.34
CA ALA A 195 -32.85 22.65 17.51
C ALA A 195 -32.20 21.63 16.56
N ILE A 196 -31.59 20.58 17.12
CA ILE A 196 -31.00 19.50 16.31
C ILE A 196 -32.12 18.63 15.72
N SER A 197 -32.64 19.03 14.56
CA SER A 197 -33.68 18.31 13.84
C SER A 197 -33.14 17.11 13.06
N GLU A 198 -34.06 16.23 12.63
CA GLU A 198 -33.75 15.17 11.67
C GLU A 198 -33.10 15.77 10.41
N GLY A 199 -31.99 15.18 9.96
CA GLY A 199 -31.19 15.68 8.83
C GLY A 199 -29.99 16.55 9.20
N LEU A 200 -29.90 17.07 10.44
CA LEU A 200 -28.69 17.71 10.94
C LEU A 200 -27.71 16.68 11.54
N TYR A 201 -26.44 17.07 11.67
CA TYR A 201 -25.43 16.25 12.31
C TYR A 201 -25.53 16.40 13.84
N PRO A 202 -25.89 15.33 14.59
CA PRO A 202 -26.21 15.47 16.00
C PRO A 202 -25.00 15.27 16.94
N GLY A 203 -23.84 14.87 16.43
CA GLY A 203 -22.74 14.38 17.25
C GLY A 203 -22.11 15.44 18.17
N ASP A 204 -21.63 14.98 19.32
CA ASP A 204 -20.96 15.82 20.33
C ASP A 204 -19.66 16.46 19.83
N TYR A 205 -19.08 15.91 18.75
CA TYR A 205 -17.91 16.47 18.09
C TYR A 205 -18.12 17.91 17.55
N LEU A 206 -19.37 18.36 17.39
CA LEU A 206 -19.66 19.75 17.00
C LEU A 206 -19.78 20.72 18.19
N ILE A 207 -19.85 20.24 19.43
CA ILE A 207 -19.92 21.12 20.61
C ILE A 207 -18.70 22.06 20.66
N PRO A 208 -17.44 21.58 20.49
CA PRO A 208 -16.28 22.47 20.42
C PRO A 208 -16.34 23.50 19.28
N VAL A 209 -17.01 23.16 18.15
CA VAL A 209 -17.20 24.08 17.03
C VAL A 209 -18.13 25.23 17.44
N GLY A 210 -19.23 24.92 18.12
CA GLY A 210 -20.16 25.90 18.66
C GLY A 210 -19.50 26.89 19.64
N GLU A 211 -18.71 26.36 20.58
CA GLU A 211 -17.92 27.18 21.52
C GLU A 211 -16.90 28.07 20.81
N ALA A 212 -16.20 27.54 19.79
CA ALA A 212 -15.25 28.31 19.00
C ALA A 212 -15.93 29.40 18.16
N LEU A 213 -17.11 29.13 17.60
CA LEU A 213 -17.93 30.13 16.92
C LEU A 213 -18.36 31.25 17.88
N LYS A 214 -18.77 30.91 19.10
CA LYS A 214 -19.10 31.88 20.16
C LYS A 214 -17.90 32.74 20.53
N ALA A 215 -16.73 32.14 20.68
CA ALA A 215 -15.50 32.87 20.95
C ALA A 215 -15.16 33.86 19.81
N LYS A 216 -15.40 33.49 18.55
CA LYS A 216 -15.10 34.31 17.38
C LYS A 216 -16.12 35.43 17.13
N TYR A 217 -17.40 35.10 17.16
CA TYR A 217 -18.48 36.00 16.72
C TYR A 217 -19.27 36.62 17.88
N GLY A 218 -19.03 36.22 19.13
CA GLY A 218 -19.88 36.62 20.25
C GLY A 218 -21.34 36.28 19.95
N ALA A 219 -22.28 37.16 20.31
CA ALA A 219 -23.70 37.00 20.00
C ALA A 219 -24.13 37.56 18.62
N SER A 220 -23.20 37.98 17.76
CA SER A 220 -23.53 38.77 16.55
C SER A 220 -24.31 38.00 15.48
N LEU A 221 -24.25 36.67 15.48
CA LEU A 221 -24.95 35.82 14.51
C LEU A 221 -26.33 35.36 15.02
N LEU A 222 -26.62 35.55 16.31
CA LEU A 222 -27.93 35.18 16.87
C LEU A 222 -29.05 35.98 16.21
N ASP A 223 -30.17 35.30 15.95
CA ASP A 223 -31.38 35.85 15.33
C ASP A 223 -31.17 36.47 13.93
N GLN A 224 -30.00 36.26 13.32
CA GLN A 224 -29.72 36.67 11.95
C GLN A 224 -30.26 35.63 10.95
N PRO A 225 -30.70 36.07 9.75
CA PRO A 225 -31.14 35.16 8.71
C PRO A 225 -29.97 34.30 8.19
N GLU A 226 -30.26 33.07 7.74
CA GLU A 226 -29.27 32.09 7.27
C GLU A 226 -28.27 32.67 6.26
N SER A 227 -28.74 33.52 5.34
CA SER A 227 -27.92 34.20 4.34
C SER A 227 -26.76 35.03 4.93
N VAL A 228 -26.85 35.46 6.19
CA VAL A 228 -25.84 36.29 6.85
C VAL A 228 -24.70 35.44 7.42
N TRP A 229 -25.00 34.24 7.94
CA TRP A 229 -24.01 33.43 8.65
C TRP A 229 -23.59 32.16 7.93
N LEU A 230 -24.39 31.63 6.98
CA LEU A 230 -24.17 30.30 6.40
C LEU A 230 -22.77 30.13 5.83
N LYS A 231 -22.32 31.08 5.00
CA LYS A 231 -21.01 31.00 4.37
C LYS A 231 -19.88 31.01 5.40
N ASP A 232 -19.93 31.93 6.37
CA ASP A 232 -18.85 32.12 7.33
C ASP A 232 -18.80 31.00 8.38
N VAL A 233 -19.96 30.50 8.79
CA VAL A 233 -20.08 29.33 9.67
C VAL A 233 -19.64 28.06 8.93
N ARG A 234 -20.00 27.90 7.66
CA ARG A 234 -19.55 26.79 6.82
C ARG A 234 -18.03 26.77 6.68
N ASP A 235 -17.44 27.88 6.24
CA ASP A 235 -16.00 27.98 6.03
C ASP A 235 -15.25 27.68 7.36
N PHE A 236 -15.75 28.19 8.49
CA PHE A 236 -15.18 27.94 9.82
C PHE A 236 -15.34 26.48 10.30
N ALA A 237 -16.54 25.90 10.16
CA ALA A 237 -16.80 24.54 10.58
C ALA A 237 -16.02 23.53 9.73
N THR A 238 -15.96 23.71 8.41
CA THR A 238 -15.17 22.90 7.49
C THR A 238 -13.68 22.95 7.85
N GLU A 239 -13.13 24.13 8.15
CA GLU A 239 -11.73 24.27 8.58
C GLU A 239 -11.45 23.50 9.88
N MET A 240 -12.33 23.60 10.89
CA MET A 240 -12.20 22.84 12.14
C MET A 240 -12.30 21.33 11.92
N MET A 241 -13.24 20.86 11.09
CA MET A 241 -13.36 19.43 10.76
C MET A 241 -12.14 18.92 10.01
N MET A 242 -11.58 19.71 9.08
CA MET A 242 -10.34 19.36 8.41
C MET A 242 -9.13 19.32 9.36
N ALA A 243 -9.07 20.21 10.36
CA ALA A 243 -8.03 20.17 11.39
C ALA A 243 -8.14 18.88 12.23
N GLU A 244 -9.37 18.48 12.59
CA GLU A 244 -9.63 17.23 13.31
C GLU A 244 -9.23 16.00 12.49
N ILE A 245 -9.61 15.95 11.20
CA ILE A 245 -9.22 14.87 10.29
C ILE A 245 -7.70 14.77 10.17
N ARG A 246 -6.99 15.90 9.98
CA ARG A 246 -5.52 15.93 9.91
C ARG A 246 -4.89 15.38 11.20
N ASN A 247 -5.42 15.75 12.35
CA ASN A 247 -4.93 15.27 13.64
C ASN A 247 -5.19 13.77 13.84
N ASP A 248 -6.35 13.26 13.43
CA ASP A 248 -6.68 11.85 13.47
C ASP A 248 -5.78 11.02 12.54
N LEU A 249 -5.49 11.49 11.32
CA LEU A 249 -4.53 10.87 10.42
C LEU A 249 -3.12 10.87 11.03
N LYS A 250 -2.69 11.99 11.63
CA LYS A 250 -1.38 12.10 12.28
C LYS A 250 -1.21 11.11 13.43
N VAL A 251 -2.25 10.90 14.24
CA VAL A 251 -2.25 9.91 15.32
C VAL A 251 -2.14 8.47 14.80
N LEU A 252 -2.62 8.20 13.58
CA LEU A 252 -2.40 6.94 12.86
C LEU A 252 -1.04 6.88 12.14
N GLY A 253 -0.21 7.93 12.21
CA GLY A 253 1.07 8.03 11.52
C GLY A 253 0.94 8.24 10.01
N VAL A 254 -0.16 8.86 9.56
CA VAL A 254 -0.43 9.21 8.16
C VAL A 254 -0.31 10.72 7.99
N GLU A 255 0.49 11.13 7.01
CA GLU A 255 0.62 12.53 6.59
C GLU A 255 0.39 12.61 5.07
N MET A 256 -0.31 13.66 4.63
CA MET A 256 -0.62 13.90 3.23
C MET A 256 0.27 15.03 2.70
N ASP A 257 0.71 14.90 1.46
CA ASP A 257 1.57 15.90 0.80
C ASP A 257 0.71 17.04 0.22
N VAL A 258 -0.46 16.71 -0.31
CA VAL A 258 -1.39 17.65 -0.96
C VAL A 258 -2.80 17.47 -0.45
N TYR A 259 -3.50 18.59 -0.27
CA TYR A 259 -4.94 18.63 -0.04
C TYR A 259 -5.59 19.45 -1.15
N SER A 260 -6.50 18.84 -1.89
CA SER A 260 -7.17 19.44 -3.04
C SER A 260 -8.64 19.66 -2.72
N SER A 261 -9.12 20.90 -2.83
CA SER A 261 -10.50 21.29 -2.52
C SER A 261 -11.37 21.24 -3.76
N GLU A 262 -12.53 20.58 -3.66
CA GLU A 262 -13.56 20.61 -4.70
C GLU A 262 -14.09 22.04 -4.90
N LYS A 263 -14.35 22.75 -3.79
CA LYS A 263 -14.83 24.14 -3.81
C LYS A 263 -13.89 25.04 -4.61
N ALA A 264 -12.58 24.79 -4.54
CA ALA A 264 -11.58 25.53 -5.29
C ALA A 264 -11.62 25.31 -6.82
N LEU A 265 -12.37 24.30 -7.31
CA LEU A 265 -12.57 24.09 -8.75
C LEU A 265 -13.74 24.91 -9.31
N TYR A 266 -14.73 25.24 -8.47
CA TYR A 266 -15.88 26.02 -8.92
C TYR A 266 -15.50 27.49 -9.14
N GLY A 267 -15.93 28.05 -10.27
CA GLY A 267 -15.70 29.45 -10.62
C GLY A 267 -14.28 29.77 -11.13
N THR A 268 -13.41 28.78 -11.30
CA THR A 268 -12.05 28.96 -11.84
C THR A 268 -11.96 28.77 -13.36
N GLY A 269 -12.99 28.19 -13.98
CA GLY A 269 -12.96 27.77 -15.38
C GLY A 269 -12.31 26.41 -15.62
N GLU A 270 -11.83 25.72 -14.57
CA GLU A 270 -11.15 24.42 -14.73
C GLU A 270 -12.11 23.31 -15.20
N ILE A 271 -13.35 23.31 -14.72
CA ILE A 271 -14.39 22.36 -15.16
C ILE A 271 -14.71 22.61 -16.63
N GLU A 272 -14.96 23.86 -16.99
CA GLU A 272 -15.23 24.30 -18.36
C GLU A 272 -14.09 23.91 -19.30
N ALA A 273 -12.84 24.10 -18.88
CA ALA A 273 -11.65 23.77 -19.67
C ALA A 273 -11.49 22.25 -19.88
N ALA A 274 -11.76 21.43 -18.87
CA ALA A 274 -11.70 19.98 -18.99
C ALA A 274 -12.78 19.45 -19.94
N ILE A 275 -14.01 19.95 -19.83
CA ILE A 275 -15.11 19.59 -20.73
C ILE A 275 -14.87 20.11 -22.16
N ALA A 276 -14.31 21.32 -22.31
CA ALA A 276 -13.92 21.85 -23.62
C ALA A 276 -12.86 20.96 -24.29
N THR A 277 -11.87 20.49 -23.52
CA THR A 277 -10.85 19.57 -24.03
C THR A 277 -11.47 18.26 -24.55
N LEU A 278 -12.43 17.68 -23.82
CA LEU A 278 -13.17 16.49 -24.29
C LEU A 278 -14.02 16.81 -25.53
N ARG A 279 -14.61 18.01 -25.61
CA ARG A 279 -15.40 18.45 -26.77
C ARG A 279 -14.53 18.58 -28.02
N ASP A 280 -13.33 19.14 -27.89
CA ASP A 280 -12.36 19.26 -29.00
C ASP A 280 -11.89 17.89 -29.52
N MET A 281 -12.03 16.84 -28.70
CA MET A 281 -11.77 15.44 -29.07
C MET A 281 -12.99 14.71 -29.65
N ASP A 282 -14.12 15.40 -29.91
CA ASP A 282 -15.41 14.81 -30.31
C ASP A 282 -15.96 13.79 -29.27
N LEU A 283 -15.64 13.97 -27.99
CA LEU A 283 -16.10 13.09 -26.91
C LEU A 283 -17.28 13.65 -26.14
N ILE A 284 -17.72 14.89 -26.42
CA ILE A 284 -18.91 15.50 -25.82
C ILE A 284 -19.99 15.66 -26.90
N TYR A 285 -21.19 15.14 -26.65
CA TYR A 285 -22.31 15.21 -27.59
C TYR A 285 -23.66 15.34 -26.86
N GLU A 286 -24.70 15.78 -27.57
CA GLU A 286 -26.08 15.78 -27.07
C GLU A 286 -26.75 14.45 -27.40
N GLY A 287 -27.28 13.76 -26.39
CA GLY A 287 -27.91 12.45 -26.57
C GLY A 287 -28.92 12.10 -25.49
N VAL A 288 -29.64 11.01 -25.69
CA VAL A 288 -30.61 10.47 -24.72
C VAL A 288 -30.05 9.16 -24.18
N LEU A 289 -29.95 9.03 -22.86
CA LEU A 289 -29.53 7.79 -22.23
C LEU A 289 -30.67 6.78 -22.24
N GLU A 290 -30.33 5.51 -22.42
CA GLU A 290 -31.24 4.40 -22.19
C GLU A 290 -31.71 4.39 -20.71
N PRO A 291 -32.92 3.90 -20.44
CA PRO A 291 -33.42 3.77 -19.07
C PRO A 291 -32.47 2.90 -18.22
N PRO A 292 -32.40 3.15 -16.89
CA PRO A 292 -31.56 2.37 -16.01
C PRO A 292 -31.86 0.87 -16.13
N LYS A 293 -30.82 0.03 -16.23
CA LYS A 293 -31.00 -1.43 -16.20
C LYS A 293 -31.60 -1.85 -14.85
N GLY A 294 -32.86 -2.25 -14.82
CA GLY A 294 -33.56 -2.66 -13.61
C GLY A 294 -34.99 -2.15 -13.55
N LYS A 295 -35.43 -1.71 -12.37
CA LYS A 295 -36.75 -1.09 -12.20
C LYS A 295 -36.69 0.33 -12.74
N GLU A 296 -37.40 0.60 -13.82
CA GLU A 296 -37.62 1.97 -14.29
C GLU A 296 -38.24 2.78 -13.14
N PRO A 297 -37.61 3.89 -12.73
CA PRO A 297 -38.26 4.85 -11.86
C PRO A 297 -39.57 5.31 -12.49
N ASP A 298 -40.63 5.44 -11.68
CA ASP A 298 -41.95 5.88 -12.17
C ASP A 298 -41.91 7.31 -12.78
N ASP A 299 -40.81 8.05 -12.57
CA ASP A 299 -40.52 9.41 -13.05
C ASP A 299 -39.45 9.47 -14.17
N TRP A 300 -39.05 8.34 -14.77
CA TRP A 300 -38.09 8.35 -15.87
C TRP A 300 -38.72 8.86 -17.17
N GLU A 301 -38.11 9.89 -17.75
CA GLU A 301 -38.46 10.40 -19.08
C GLU A 301 -37.20 10.52 -19.95
N PRO A 302 -37.28 10.18 -21.25
CA PRO A 302 -36.17 10.41 -22.17
C PRO A 302 -35.91 11.91 -22.31
N ARG A 303 -34.73 12.34 -21.90
CA ARG A 303 -34.29 13.74 -21.96
C ARG A 303 -32.94 13.83 -22.66
N VAL A 304 -32.85 14.79 -23.58
CA VAL A 304 -31.59 15.15 -24.23
C VAL A 304 -30.67 15.75 -23.17
N GLN A 305 -29.46 15.24 -23.09
CA GLN A 305 -28.44 15.60 -22.12
C GLN A 305 -27.09 15.76 -22.82
N THR A 306 -26.23 16.59 -22.25
CA THR A 306 -24.83 16.67 -22.64
C THR A 306 -24.07 15.48 -22.06
N LEU A 307 -23.63 14.58 -22.93
CA LEU A 307 -23.00 13.31 -22.58
C LEU A 307 -21.52 13.29 -22.95
N PHE A 308 -20.73 12.69 -22.06
CA PHE A 308 -19.38 12.23 -22.37
C PHE A 308 -19.44 10.81 -22.93
N ARG A 309 -18.86 10.62 -24.12
CA ARG A 309 -18.69 9.34 -24.83
C ARG A 309 -17.68 8.42 -24.13
N SER A 310 -17.91 8.12 -22.86
CA SER A 310 -17.02 7.32 -22.01
C SER A 310 -16.94 5.86 -22.45
N THR A 311 -17.95 5.35 -23.17
CA THR A 311 -17.91 3.99 -23.74
C THR A 311 -16.77 3.78 -24.73
N ALA A 312 -16.34 4.83 -25.44
CA ALA A 312 -15.16 4.79 -26.32
C ALA A 312 -13.85 4.53 -25.55
N HIS A 313 -13.88 4.67 -24.22
CA HIS A 313 -12.75 4.47 -23.31
C HIS A 313 -13.01 3.33 -22.30
N GLY A 314 -13.96 2.44 -22.59
CA GLY A 314 -14.19 1.21 -21.81
C GLY A 314 -15.17 1.33 -20.64
N ASP A 315 -15.93 2.42 -20.55
CA ASP A 315 -17.09 2.50 -19.65
C ASP A 315 -18.28 1.69 -20.20
N ASP A 316 -19.26 1.39 -19.33
CA ASP A 316 -20.44 0.59 -19.71
C ASP A 316 -21.53 1.42 -20.40
N VAL A 317 -21.66 2.70 -20.02
CA VAL A 317 -22.66 3.64 -20.53
C VAL A 317 -22.04 5.04 -20.51
N ASP A 318 -22.35 5.85 -21.52
CA ASP A 318 -21.97 7.25 -21.61
C ASP A 318 -22.53 8.04 -20.41
N ARG A 319 -21.79 9.07 -19.98
CA ARG A 319 -22.06 9.74 -18.70
C ARG A 319 -22.54 11.16 -18.89
N PRO A 320 -23.61 11.59 -18.20
CA PRO A 320 -24.04 12.98 -18.25
C PRO A 320 -23.01 13.85 -17.51
N VAL A 321 -22.56 14.91 -18.17
CA VAL A 321 -21.62 15.89 -17.60
C VAL A 321 -22.32 17.18 -17.18
N GLN A 322 -23.48 17.47 -17.78
CA GLN A 322 -24.28 18.66 -17.49
C GLN A 322 -25.76 18.28 -17.31
N LYS A 323 -26.44 18.95 -16.38
CA LYS A 323 -27.88 18.81 -16.13
C LYS A 323 -28.67 19.72 -17.08
N SER A 324 -29.97 19.49 -17.17
CA SER A 324 -30.90 20.27 -18.02
C SER A 324 -31.02 21.75 -17.61
N ASP A 325 -30.73 22.09 -16.36
CA ASP A 325 -30.71 23.48 -15.87
C ASP A 325 -29.39 24.21 -16.19
N GLY A 326 -28.47 23.56 -16.90
CA GLY A 326 -27.14 24.08 -17.24
C GLY A 326 -26.10 23.91 -16.14
N SER A 327 -26.47 23.40 -14.96
CA SER A 327 -25.49 23.10 -13.90
C SER A 327 -24.69 21.83 -14.20
N TRP A 328 -23.47 21.76 -13.69
CA TRP A 328 -22.61 20.58 -13.84
C TRP A 328 -23.14 19.38 -13.03
N THR A 329 -22.93 18.16 -13.52
CA THR A 329 -23.12 16.94 -12.71
C THR A 329 -21.94 16.78 -11.75
N TYR A 330 -22.08 15.95 -10.71
CA TYR A 330 -20.95 15.62 -9.81
C TYR A 330 -19.78 14.95 -10.52
N PHE A 331 -19.99 14.41 -11.73
CA PHE A 331 -18.93 13.79 -12.50
C PHE A 331 -18.03 14.81 -13.22
N ALA A 332 -18.55 16.00 -13.57
CA ALA A 332 -17.76 17.04 -14.21
C ALA A 332 -16.61 17.60 -13.33
N PRO A 333 -16.80 17.93 -12.04
CA PRO A 333 -15.67 18.30 -11.17
C PRO A 333 -14.69 17.14 -10.98
N ASP A 334 -15.14 15.89 -10.92
CA ASP A 334 -14.23 14.73 -10.88
C ASP A 334 -13.36 14.64 -12.14
N ILE A 335 -13.95 14.83 -13.33
CA ILE A 335 -13.21 14.90 -14.61
C ILE A 335 -12.16 16.02 -14.55
N ALA A 336 -12.55 17.21 -14.11
CA ALA A 336 -11.68 18.37 -14.04
C ALA A 336 -10.52 18.15 -13.06
N TYR A 337 -10.82 17.61 -11.89
CA TYR A 337 -9.85 17.27 -10.86
C TYR A 337 -8.82 16.25 -11.37
N HIS A 338 -9.27 15.18 -12.03
CA HIS A 338 -8.35 14.19 -12.59
C HIS A 338 -7.54 14.75 -13.76
N TYR A 339 -8.13 15.63 -14.56
CA TYR A 339 -7.39 16.34 -15.60
C TYR A 339 -6.30 17.25 -15.01
N ASN A 340 -6.58 17.92 -13.89
CA ASN A 340 -5.59 18.67 -13.14
C ASN A 340 -4.42 17.75 -12.73
N LYS A 341 -4.69 16.54 -12.20
CA LYS A 341 -3.63 15.56 -11.91
C LYS A 341 -2.79 15.22 -13.15
N VAL A 342 -3.43 14.93 -14.29
CA VAL A 342 -2.73 14.64 -15.55
C VAL A 342 -1.85 15.82 -15.99
N ARG A 343 -2.34 17.05 -15.84
CA ARG A 343 -1.60 18.28 -16.20
C ARG A 343 -0.44 18.60 -15.26
N ARG A 344 -0.51 18.19 -13.98
CA ARG A 344 0.64 18.23 -13.05
C ARG A 344 1.76 17.24 -13.46
N GLY A 345 1.46 16.33 -14.39
CA GLY A 345 2.42 15.48 -15.08
C GLY A 345 2.76 14.18 -14.34
N PHE A 346 1.83 13.65 -13.55
CA PHE A 346 1.96 12.31 -12.98
C PHE A 346 1.98 11.25 -14.09
N ASP A 347 2.87 10.27 -13.95
CA ASP A 347 3.02 9.13 -14.85
C ASP A 347 2.02 8.02 -14.55
N ALA A 348 1.47 7.99 -13.34
CA ALA A 348 0.42 7.07 -12.91
C ALA A 348 -0.45 7.70 -11.82
N LEU A 349 -1.73 7.34 -11.80
CA LEU A 349 -2.68 7.71 -10.75
C LEU A 349 -3.19 6.45 -10.05
N ILE A 350 -3.30 6.52 -8.73
CA ILE A 350 -3.89 5.48 -7.90
C ILE A 350 -4.90 6.13 -6.97
N ASP A 351 -6.17 5.78 -7.08
CA ASP A 351 -7.20 6.22 -6.14
C ASP A 351 -7.65 5.06 -5.26
N ILE A 352 -7.92 5.34 -3.99
CA ILE A 352 -8.35 4.36 -3.00
C ILE A 352 -9.76 4.71 -2.53
N PHE A 353 -10.73 3.91 -2.94
CA PHE A 353 -12.15 4.14 -2.67
C PHE A 353 -12.74 3.08 -1.73
N GLY A 354 -13.86 3.40 -1.10
CA GLY A 354 -14.69 2.40 -0.42
C GLY A 354 -15.34 1.44 -1.43
N ALA A 355 -15.64 0.22 -0.99
CA ALA A 355 -16.28 -0.81 -1.83
C ALA A 355 -17.64 -0.40 -2.42
N ASP A 356 -18.34 0.53 -1.78
CA ASP A 356 -19.58 1.16 -2.23
C ASP A 356 -19.43 2.00 -3.51
N HIS A 357 -18.21 2.39 -3.86
CA HIS A 357 -17.88 3.16 -5.06
C HIS A 357 -17.47 2.29 -6.27
N GLY A 358 -17.69 0.96 -6.21
CA GLY A 358 -17.32 0.06 -7.31
C GLY A 358 -17.91 0.44 -8.67
N GLY A 359 -19.13 0.99 -8.70
CA GLY A 359 -19.79 1.47 -9.92
C GLY A 359 -19.18 2.75 -10.53
N TYR A 360 -18.29 3.43 -9.79
CA TYR A 360 -17.57 4.63 -10.23
C TYR A 360 -16.22 4.30 -10.91
N VAL A 361 -15.73 3.07 -10.79
CA VAL A 361 -14.39 2.70 -11.27
C VAL A 361 -14.24 2.90 -12.78
N LYS A 362 -15.16 2.35 -13.57
CA LYS A 362 -15.04 2.39 -15.04
C LYS A 362 -15.14 3.81 -15.60
N ARG A 363 -16.08 4.62 -15.10
CA ARG A 363 -16.26 6.00 -15.55
C ARG A 363 -15.04 6.87 -15.27
N MET A 364 -14.40 6.71 -14.10
CA MET A 364 -13.19 7.46 -13.77
C MET A 364 -12.00 7.06 -14.63
N LYS A 365 -11.81 5.75 -14.84
CA LYS A 365 -10.78 5.24 -15.77
C LYS A 365 -11.00 5.73 -17.20
N ALA A 366 -12.24 5.78 -17.66
CA ALA A 366 -12.60 6.32 -18.97
C ALA A 366 -12.25 7.82 -19.09
N ALA A 367 -12.58 8.62 -18.07
CA ALA A 367 -12.25 10.04 -18.04
C ALA A 367 -10.73 10.28 -18.11
N VAL A 368 -9.93 9.59 -17.28
CA VAL A 368 -8.47 9.72 -17.31
C VAL A 368 -7.87 9.20 -18.62
N SER A 369 -8.38 8.10 -19.16
CA SER A 369 -7.96 7.57 -20.45
C SER A 369 -8.15 8.60 -21.56
N ALA A 370 -9.32 9.22 -21.64
CA ALA A 370 -9.62 10.26 -22.62
C ALA A 370 -8.70 11.47 -22.47
N LEU A 371 -8.65 12.06 -21.27
CA LEU A 371 -7.93 13.30 -21.01
C LEU A 371 -6.40 13.17 -21.08
N SER A 372 -5.87 11.95 -20.89
CA SER A 372 -4.44 11.66 -21.02
C SER A 372 -4.05 11.15 -22.41
N GLY A 373 -5.02 10.83 -23.28
CA GLY A 373 -4.78 10.10 -24.53
C GLY A 373 -4.24 8.70 -24.29
N GLY A 374 -4.66 8.04 -23.21
CA GLY A 374 -4.21 6.70 -22.80
C GLY A 374 -2.80 6.64 -22.21
N ARG A 375 -2.11 7.76 -22.04
CA ARG A 375 -0.72 7.80 -21.54
C ARG A 375 -0.60 7.58 -20.04
N VAL A 376 -1.57 8.04 -19.26
CA VAL A 376 -1.55 7.97 -17.79
C VAL A 376 -2.54 6.90 -17.35
N PRO A 377 -2.09 5.77 -16.78
CA PRO A 377 -2.98 4.78 -16.20
C PRO A 377 -3.59 5.30 -14.89
N LEU A 378 -4.87 4.99 -14.69
CA LEU A 378 -5.54 5.12 -13.41
C LEU A 378 -5.84 3.72 -12.84
N ASP A 379 -5.24 3.40 -11.70
CA ASP A 379 -5.61 2.24 -10.89
C ASP A 379 -6.55 2.68 -9.76
N ILE A 380 -7.61 1.91 -9.50
CA ILE A 380 -8.56 2.21 -8.43
C ILE A 380 -8.61 1.00 -7.51
N LYS A 381 -8.23 1.18 -6.25
CA LYS A 381 -8.25 0.14 -5.23
C LYS A 381 -9.49 0.30 -4.36
N LEU A 382 -10.35 -0.72 -4.37
CA LEU A 382 -11.52 -0.77 -3.51
C LEU A 382 -11.15 -1.37 -2.15
N ILE A 383 -11.55 -0.69 -1.08
CA ILE A 383 -11.36 -1.11 0.30
C ILE A 383 -12.69 -1.66 0.84
N GLN A 384 -12.69 -2.94 1.20
CA GLN A 384 -13.83 -3.56 1.86
C GLN A 384 -13.97 -3.13 3.32
N LEU A 385 -15.21 -3.24 3.80
CA LEU A 385 -15.59 -2.88 5.16
C LEU A 385 -14.79 -3.65 6.22
N VAL A 386 -14.56 -2.96 7.33
CA VAL A 386 -14.02 -3.54 8.57
C VAL A 386 -15.16 -3.81 9.52
N LYS A 387 -15.22 -5.02 10.05
CA LYS A 387 -16.12 -5.38 11.14
C LYS A 387 -15.35 -5.32 12.45
N LEU A 388 -15.90 -4.61 13.43
CA LEU A 388 -15.29 -4.45 14.74
C LEU A 388 -15.90 -5.43 15.73
N TYR A 389 -15.04 -6.05 16.52
CA TYR A 389 -15.41 -7.00 17.56
C TYR A 389 -14.66 -6.67 18.86
N LYS A 390 -15.25 -7.06 19.99
CA LYS A 390 -14.61 -7.07 21.29
C LYS A 390 -15.02 -8.36 22.00
N ASN A 391 -14.06 -9.19 22.39
CA ASN A 391 -14.26 -10.54 22.89
C ASN A 391 -15.18 -11.38 21.99
N GLY A 392 -14.99 -11.31 20.66
CA GLY A 392 -15.79 -12.04 19.68
C GLY A 392 -17.20 -11.49 19.42
N GLU A 393 -17.66 -10.49 20.18
CA GLU A 393 -18.98 -9.87 20.01
C GLU A 393 -18.91 -8.58 19.18
N PRO A 394 -19.89 -8.28 18.29
CA PRO A 394 -19.89 -7.07 17.49
C PRO A 394 -19.79 -5.80 18.33
N PHE A 395 -18.77 -5.00 18.09
CA PHE A 395 -18.55 -3.73 18.79
C PHE A 395 -19.17 -2.58 17.99
N LYS A 396 -20.13 -1.87 18.60
CA LYS A 396 -20.85 -0.75 17.98
C LYS A 396 -20.83 0.48 18.89
N MET A 397 -20.94 1.65 18.27
CA MET A 397 -21.13 2.98 18.87
C MET A 397 -19.87 3.61 19.50
N SER A 398 -19.67 4.90 19.19
CA SER A 398 -18.77 5.80 19.91
C SER A 398 -19.61 6.83 20.65
N LYS A 399 -19.25 7.17 21.89
CA LYS A 399 -19.90 8.28 22.60
C LYS A 399 -19.68 9.61 21.87
N ARG A 400 -18.48 9.82 21.30
CA ARG A 400 -18.09 11.06 20.59
C ARG A 400 -18.88 11.28 19.29
N ALA A 401 -19.12 10.19 18.55
CA ALA A 401 -19.81 10.25 17.26
C ALA A 401 -21.28 9.79 17.33
N GLY A 402 -21.77 9.40 18.51
CA GLY A 402 -23.11 8.89 18.77
C GLY A 402 -23.38 7.48 18.25
N THR A 403 -23.07 7.20 16.98
CA THR A 403 -23.60 6.00 16.26
C THR A 403 -22.55 5.10 15.62
N PHE A 404 -21.31 5.55 15.43
CA PHE A 404 -20.24 4.78 14.78
C PHE A 404 -18.92 4.86 15.55
N VAL A 405 -18.04 3.88 15.36
CA VAL A 405 -16.69 3.88 15.97
C VAL A 405 -15.75 4.72 15.13
N THR A 406 -15.07 5.68 15.76
CA THR A 406 -14.14 6.58 15.08
C THR A 406 -12.76 5.94 14.88
N LEU A 407 -11.98 6.47 13.95
CA LEU A 407 -10.57 6.12 13.77
C LEU A 407 -9.79 6.33 15.08
N ARG A 408 -10.02 7.45 15.74
CA ARG A 408 -9.39 7.76 17.03
C ARG A 408 -9.71 6.72 18.09
N ASP A 409 -10.98 6.28 18.19
CA ASP A 409 -11.37 5.24 19.16
C ASP A 409 -10.62 3.92 18.92
N VAL A 410 -10.33 3.58 17.66
CA VAL A 410 -9.56 2.37 17.32
C VAL A 410 -8.10 2.54 17.74
N VAL A 411 -7.49 3.68 17.42
CA VAL A 411 -6.08 3.93 17.74
C VAL A 411 -5.85 4.08 19.25
N GLU A 412 -6.76 4.71 19.98
CA GLU A 412 -6.67 4.83 21.44
C GLU A 412 -6.79 3.48 22.15
N GLN A 413 -7.60 2.55 21.60
CA GLN A 413 -7.77 1.23 22.18
C GLN A 413 -6.67 0.23 21.78
N ALA A 414 -6.24 0.22 20.52
CA ALA A 414 -5.31 -0.78 20.00
C ALA A 414 -3.87 -0.28 19.80
N GLY A 415 -3.66 1.04 19.72
CA GLY A 415 -2.41 1.65 19.28
C GLY A 415 -2.28 1.75 17.76
N ALA A 416 -1.52 2.73 17.29
CA ALA A 416 -1.35 3.01 15.87
C ALA A 416 -0.67 1.84 15.14
N ASP A 417 0.45 1.35 15.67
CA ASP A 417 1.24 0.26 15.09
C ASP A 417 0.43 -1.03 14.89
N VAL A 418 -0.33 -1.45 15.90
CA VAL A 418 -1.20 -2.63 15.82
C VAL A 418 -2.31 -2.41 14.79
N THR A 419 -2.95 -1.24 14.83
CA THR A 419 -4.02 -0.89 13.89
C THR A 419 -3.49 -0.97 12.45
N ARG A 420 -2.32 -0.40 12.19
CA ARG A 420 -1.71 -0.39 10.85
C ARG A 420 -1.37 -1.79 10.34
N PHE A 421 -0.73 -2.60 11.17
CA PHE A 421 -0.34 -3.94 10.75
C PHE A 421 -1.58 -4.81 10.48
N VAL A 422 -2.55 -4.83 11.40
CA VAL A 422 -3.74 -5.70 11.30
C VAL A 422 -4.58 -5.37 10.07
N MET A 423 -4.72 -4.08 9.72
CA MET A 423 -5.46 -3.63 8.53
C MET A 423 -4.87 -4.16 7.20
N LEU A 424 -3.62 -4.63 7.23
CA LEU A 424 -2.89 -5.19 6.09
C LEU A 424 -2.72 -6.72 6.16
N THR A 425 -3.33 -7.38 7.15
CA THR A 425 -3.35 -8.86 7.25
C THR A 425 -4.38 -9.52 6.32
N ARG A 426 -5.03 -8.74 5.47
CA ARG A 426 -5.94 -9.21 4.42
C ARG A 426 -5.77 -8.33 3.17
N LYS A 427 -6.14 -8.87 2.01
CA LYS A 427 -6.27 -8.08 0.79
C LYS A 427 -7.29 -6.97 0.96
N ASN A 428 -7.09 -5.83 0.29
CA ASN A 428 -7.97 -4.68 0.39
C ASN A 428 -9.43 -4.98 -0.02
N ASP A 429 -9.60 -5.87 -0.99
CA ASP A 429 -10.88 -6.30 -1.54
C ASP A 429 -11.56 -7.43 -0.73
N ALA A 430 -10.98 -7.83 0.41
CA ALA A 430 -11.56 -8.81 1.33
C ALA A 430 -12.03 -8.12 2.61
N ALA A 431 -13.17 -8.54 3.16
CA ALA A 431 -13.62 -8.07 4.48
C ALA A 431 -12.58 -8.40 5.56
N LEU A 432 -12.47 -7.51 6.57
CA LEU A 432 -11.55 -7.67 7.68
C LEU A 432 -12.31 -7.65 9.00
N ASP A 433 -12.08 -8.65 9.83
CA ASP A 433 -12.55 -8.67 11.21
C ASP A 433 -11.43 -8.14 12.10
N PHE A 434 -11.73 -7.10 12.88
CA PHE A 434 -10.83 -6.47 13.82
C PHE A 434 -11.38 -6.66 15.23
N ASP A 435 -10.77 -7.57 15.98
CA ASP A 435 -11.15 -7.87 17.36
C ASP A 435 -10.13 -7.25 18.31
N PHE A 436 -10.58 -6.28 19.12
CA PHE A 436 -9.70 -5.51 20.01
C PHE A 436 -8.89 -6.38 20.98
N ASP A 437 -9.49 -7.45 21.50
CA ASP A 437 -8.81 -8.30 22.48
C ASP A 437 -7.80 -9.22 21.80
N LYS A 438 -8.12 -9.73 20.61
CA LYS A 438 -7.20 -10.59 19.83
C LYS A 438 -5.97 -9.83 19.34
N VAL A 439 -6.14 -8.60 18.88
CA VAL A 439 -5.03 -7.80 18.32
C VAL A 439 -4.06 -7.28 19.40
N LEU A 440 -4.48 -7.33 20.67
CA LEU A 440 -3.67 -6.98 21.83
C LEU A 440 -3.05 -8.20 22.53
N GLU A 441 -3.44 -9.41 22.14
CA GLU A 441 -2.94 -10.63 22.75
C GLU A 441 -1.44 -10.82 22.49
N GLN A 442 -0.69 -11.19 23.52
CA GLN A 442 0.73 -11.56 23.40
C GLN A 442 0.89 -13.02 22.99
N SER A 443 0.30 -13.40 21.86
CA SER A 443 0.27 -14.77 21.35
C SER A 443 0.82 -14.86 19.92
N LYS A 444 1.12 -16.08 19.48
CA LYS A 444 1.50 -16.37 18.08
C LYS A 444 0.37 -16.09 17.07
N ASP A 445 -0.86 -16.02 17.55
CA ASP A 445 -2.06 -15.79 16.74
C ASP A 445 -2.25 -14.28 16.46
N ASN A 446 -1.57 -13.41 17.23
CA ASN A 446 -1.42 -12.00 16.93
C ASN A 446 -0.20 -11.77 16.02
N PRO A 447 -0.40 -11.48 14.72
CA PRO A 447 0.71 -11.38 13.77
C PRO A 447 1.62 -10.16 14.04
N VAL A 448 1.09 -9.08 14.61
CA VAL A 448 1.89 -7.89 14.95
C VAL A 448 2.89 -8.24 16.05
N PHE A 449 2.37 -8.82 17.14
CA PHE A 449 3.18 -9.30 18.26
C PHE A 449 4.22 -10.30 17.77
N TYR A 450 3.82 -11.26 16.92
CA TYR A 450 4.70 -12.33 16.47
C TYR A 450 5.92 -11.82 15.68
N VAL A 451 5.72 -10.83 14.81
CA VAL A 451 6.79 -10.17 14.04
C VAL A 451 7.66 -9.30 14.95
N GLN A 452 7.05 -8.47 15.78
CA GLN A 452 7.77 -7.61 16.72
C GLN A 452 8.62 -8.43 17.71
N TYR A 453 8.10 -9.55 18.16
CA TYR A 453 8.79 -10.45 19.09
C TYR A 453 10.02 -11.10 18.46
N ALA A 454 9.99 -11.42 17.15
CA ALA A 454 11.18 -11.86 16.43
C ALA A 454 12.28 -10.78 16.47
N ASN A 455 11.92 -9.53 16.18
CA ASN A 455 12.86 -8.41 16.24
C ASN A 455 13.41 -8.18 17.66
N ALA A 456 12.54 -8.21 18.68
CA ALA A 456 12.95 -8.08 20.08
C ALA A 456 13.89 -9.21 20.54
N ARG A 457 13.67 -10.45 20.08
CA ARG A 457 14.59 -11.58 20.35
C ARG A 457 15.97 -11.36 19.76
N ILE A 458 16.04 -10.87 18.53
CA ILE A 458 17.32 -10.54 17.87
C ILE A 458 18.05 -9.45 18.66
N HIS A 459 17.34 -8.40 19.07
CA HIS A 459 17.92 -7.33 19.89
C HIS A 459 18.34 -7.82 21.28
N SER A 460 17.62 -8.78 21.87
CA SER A 460 18.04 -9.44 23.11
C SER A 460 19.37 -10.19 22.96
N VAL A 461 19.57 -10.92 21.85
CA VAL A 461 20.86 -11.57 21.54
C VAL A 461 21.97 -10.54 21.40
N LEU A 462 21.72 -9.46 20.64
CA LEU A 462 22.67 -8.38 20.46
C LEU A 462 23.05 -7.71 21.80
N ARG A 463 22.10 -7.55 22.73
CA ARG A 463 22.40 -7.05 24.09
C ARG A 463 23.26 -8.03 24.87
N LYS A 464 22.86 -9.30 24.94
CA LYS A 464 23.62 -10.36 25.65
C LYS A 464 25.05 -10.52 25.12
N ALA A 465 25.25 -10.45 23.80
CA ALA A 465 26.57 -10.52 23.19
C ALA A 465 27.44 -9.30 23.57
N ARG A 466 26.86 -8.09 23.60
CA ARG A 466 27.56 -6.88 24.08
C ARG A 466 27.96 -6.99 25.55
N ASP A 467 27.05 -7.49 26.40
CA ASP A 467 27.31 -7.68 27.82
C ASP A 467 28.42 -8.72 28.07
N ALA A 468 28.56 -9.69 27.15
CA ALA A 468 29.64 -10.66 27.13
C ALA A 468 30.95 -10.13 26.48
N GLY A 469 31.00 -8.86 26.08
CA GLY A 469 32.19 -8.21 25.51
C GLY A 469 32.42 -8.44 24.02
N LEU A 470 31.44 -8.98 23.29
CA LEU A 470 31.55 -9.16 21.84
C LEU A 470 31.20 -7.87 21.10
N ASP A 471 32.01 -7.52 20.10
CA ASP A 471 31.65 -6.47 19.14
C ASP A 471 30.62 -7.02 18.14
N VAL A 472 29.41 -6.50 18.23
CA VAL A 472 28.26 -6.81 17.36
C VAL A 472 27.83 -5.60 16.53
N SER A 473 28.72 -4.62 16.35
CA SER A 473 28.50 -3.54 15.38
C SER A 473 28.32 -4.13 13.98
N ASP A 474 27.50 -3.49 13.14
CA ASP A 474 27.30 -3.95 11.76
C ASP A 474 28.65 -4.09 11.03
N LYS A 475 29.66 -3.23 11.34
CA LYS A 475 31.03 -3.35 10.82
C LYS A 475 31.70 -4.69 11.21
N ALA A 476 31.62 -5.08 12.48
CA ALA A 476 32.20 -6.33 12.96
C ALA A 476 31.46 -7.55 12.39
N LEU A 477 30.12 -7.51 12.37
CA LEU A 477 29.30 -8.59 11.81
C LEU A 477 29.51 -8.76 10.30
N ILE A 478 29.68 -7.64 9.56
CA ILE A 478 30.09 -7.68 8.15
C ILE A 478 31.46 -8.35 8.05
N ALA A 479 32.44 -8.00 8.88
CA ALA A 479 33.79 -8.58 8.79
C ALA A 479 33.90 -10.05 9.22
N ALA A 480 32.87 -10.61 9.87
CA ALA A 480 32.87 -11.99 10.37
C ALA A 480 33.05 -13.03 9.23
N ASP A 481 33.62 -14.18 9.60
CA ASP A 481 33.70 -15.35 8.71
C ASP A 481 32.35 -16.06 8.67
N LEU A 482 31.60 -15.77 7.60
CA LEU A 482 30.27 -16.34 7.40
C LEU A 482 30.30 -17.77 6.84
N SER A 483 31.47 -18.30 6.45
CA SER A 483 31.59 -19.67 5.92
C SER A 483 31.18 -20.74 6.94
N ILE A 484 31.18 -20.38 8.23
CA ILE A 484 30.72 -21.19 9.35
C ILE A 484 29.21 -21.44 9.31
N LEU A 485 28.43 -20.61 8.61
CA LEU A 485 26.98 -20.79 8.43
C LEU A 485 26.71 -21.88 7.39
N ASN A 486 26.93 -23.14 7.74
CA ASN A 486 26.83 -24.28 6.83
C ASN A 486 25.63 -25.19 7.13
N HIS A 487 24.92 -24.97 8.24
CA HIS A 487 23.79 -25.78 8.60
C HIS A 487 22.58 -25.45 7.71
N GLU A 488 21.85 -26.46 7.26
CA GLU A 488 20.73 -26.31 6.32
C GLU A 488 19.65 -25.33 6.82
N ALA A 489 19.41 -25.29 8.13
CA ALA A 489 18.50 -24.33 8.76
C ALA A 489 18.97 -22.87 8.65
N GLU A 490 20.28 -22.62 8.71
CA GLU A 490 20.87 -21.28 8.58
C GLU A 490 20.84 -20.83 7.12
N ILE A 491 21.19 -21.73 6.19
CA ILE A 491 21.07 -21.50 4.74
C ILE A 491 19.60 -21.31 4.34
N GLY A 492 18.67 -22.05 4.94
CA GLY A 492 17.23 -21.85 4.77
C GLY A 492 16.79 -20.44 5.19
N MET A 493 17.35 -19.92 6.28
CA MET A 493 17.05 -18.54 6.70
C MET A 493 17.61 -17.50 5.73
N ALA A 494 18.83 -17.70 5.23
CA ALA A 494 19.41 -16.85 4.19
C ALA A 494 18.57 -16.89 2.90
N ARG A 495 18.09 -18.08 2.49
CA ARG A 495 17.14 -18.23 1.37
C ARG A 495 15.87 -17.42 1.56
N LYS A 496 15.25 -17.46 2.75
CA LYS A 496 14.06 -16.65 3.03
C LYS A 496 14.36 -15.16 2.89
N ILE A 497 15.47 -14.67 3.46
CA ILE A 497 15.93 -13.28 3.31
C ILE A 497 16.10 -12.88 1.83
N ALA A 498 16.55 -13.81 0.98
CA ALA A 498 16.76 -13.57 -0.46
C ALA A 498 15.46 -13.28 -1.22
N GLU A 499 14.30 -13.70 -0.70
CA GLU A 499 13.00 -13.45 -1.31
C GLU A 499 12.56 -11.99 -1.14
N TRP A 500 13.06 -11.27 -0.13
CA TRP A 500 12.61 -9.92 0.24
C TRP A 500 12.64 -8.92 -0.92
N PRO A 501 13.76 -8.72 -1.66
CA PRO A 501 13.79 -7.76 -2.76
C PRO A 501 12.76 -8.07 -3.86
N ARG A 502 12.56 -9.36 -4.17
CA ARG A 502 11.60 -9.80 -5.19
C ARG A 502 10.16 -9.62 -4.72
N LEU A 503 9.88 -9.89 -3.43
CA LEU A 503 8.58 -9.63 -2.82
C LEU A 503 8.23 -8.14 -2.96
N VAL A 504 9.15 -7.23 -2.61
CA VAL A 504 8.96 -5.78 -2.76
C VAL A 504 8.57 -5.41 -4.19
N ASP A 505 9.29 -5.92 -5.20
CA ASP A 505 8.96 -5.71 -6.61
C ASP A 505 7.56 -6.20 -6.97
N ILE A 506 7.20 -7.42 -6.55
CA ILE A 506 5.88 -8.00 -6.84
C ILE A 506 4.77 -7.20 -6.16
N ALA A 507 4.96 -6.82 -4.89
CA ALA A 507 3.99 -6.04 -4.14
C ALA A 507 3.79 -4.66 -4.77
N ALA A 508 4.87 -3.98 -5.16
CA ALA A 508 4.82 -2.66 -5.80
C ALA A 508 4.16 -2.72 -7.18
N ARG A 509 4.52 -3.70 -8.03
CA ARG A 509 3.92 -3.87 -9.37
C ARG A 509 2.41 -4.08 -9.34
N ASN A 510 1.91 -4.75 -8.30
CA ASN A 510 0.50 -5.08 -8.17
C ASN A 510 -0.28 -4.11 -7.27
N ASN A 511 0.42 -3.14 -6.65
CA ASN A 511 -0.13 -2.25 -5.62
C ASN A 511 -0.76 -3.04 -4.44
N GLU A 512 -0.03 -4.03 -3.93
CA GLU A 512 -0.47 -5.02 -2.94
C GLU A 512 0.37 -4.99 -1.64
N PRO A 513 0.25 -3.93 -0.80
CA PRO A 513 1.05 -3.79 0.43
C PRO A 513 0.82 -4.90 1.46
N HIS A 514 -0.32 -5.59 1.44
CA HIS A 514 -0.62 -6.73 2.32
C HIS A 514 0.40 -7.88 2.19
N ARG A 515 1.04 -8.04 1.02
CA ARG A 515 2.08 -9.06 0.81
C ARG A 515 3.29 -8.87 1.73
N VAL A 516 3.59 -7.62 2.09
CA VAL A 516 4.67 -7.31 3.04
C VAL A 516 4.32 -7.85 4.41
N ALA A 517 3.10 -7.65 4.90
CA ALA A 517 2.65 -8.19 6.18
C ALA A 517 2.71 -9.73 6.22
N PHE A 518 2.29 -10.40 5.14
CA PHE A 518 2.34 -11.86 5.03
C PHE A 518 3.78 -12.37 5.07
N TYR A 519 4.66 -11.77 4.27
CA TYR A 519 6.07 -12.15 4.24
C TYR A 519 6.76 -11.93 5.59
N LEU A 520 6.48 -10.81 6.28
CA LEU A 520 7.05 -10.55 7.61
C LEU A 520 6.64 -11.61 8.63
N TYR A 521 5.37 -12.04 8.57
CA TYR A 521 4.89 -13.13 9.44
C TYR A 521 5.61 -14.44 9.15
N GLU A 522 5.77 -14.81 7.87
CA GLU A 522 6.53 -16.01 7.46
C GLU A 522 8.00 -15.92 7.87
N LEU A 523 8.66 -14.79 7.64
CA LEU A 523 10.05 -14.55 8.03
C LEU A 523 10.23 -14.68 9.55
N ALA A 524 9.30 -14.12 10.33
CA ALA A 524 9.31 -14.27 11.78
C ALA A 524 9.10 -15.74 12.19
N SER A 525 8.18 -16.46 11.54
CA SER A 525 7.95 -17.88 11.77
C SER A 525 9.21 -18.71 11.53
N ASP A 526 9.89 -18.51 10.40
CA ASP A 526 11.13 -19.21 10.06
C ASP A 526 12.25 -18.89 11.06
N PHE A 527 12.37 -17.63 11.48
CA PHE A 527 13.32 -17.21 12.51
C PHE A 527 13.03 -17.87 13.87
N HIS A 528 11.76 -17.90 14.31
CA HIS A 528 11.39 -18.59 15.55
C HIS A 528 11.65 -20.09 15.46
N GLY A 529 11.47 -20.69 14.28
CA GLY A 529 11.86 -22.06 14.00
C GLY A 529 13.36 -22.30 14.18
N LEU A 530 14.21 -21.46 13.57
CA LEU A 530 15.66 -21.51 13.73
C LEU A 530 16.09 -21.31 15.19
N TRP A 531 15.50 -20.33 15.86
CA TRP A 531 15.75 -20.05 17.28
C TRP A 531 15.49 -21.28 18.16
N ASN A 532 14.33 -21.91 17.98
CA ASN A 532 13.92 -23.04 18.81
C ASN A 532 14.79 -24.28 18.57
N ARG A 533 15.27 -24.50 17.34
CA ARG A 533 16.21 -25.57 17.02
C ARG A 533 17.52 -25.47 17.80
N GLY A 534 17.93 -24.26 18.22
CA GLY A 534 19.07 -24.05 19.12
C GLY A 534 18.94 -24.70 20.51
N ASN A 535 17.73 -25.13 20.90
CA ASN A 535 17.52 -25.91 22.12
C ASN A 535 17.85 -27.40 21.92
N GLU A 536 17.64 -27.91 20.71
CA GLU A 536 17.88 -29.31 20.33
C GLU A 536 19.32 -29.51 19.85
N ASP A 537 19.84 -28.55 19.07
CA ASP A 537 21.19 -28.52 18.56
C ASP A 537 21.90 -27.23 19.04
N ALA A 538 22.83 -27.38 19.99
CA ALA A 538 23.56 -26.26 20.55
C ALA A 538 24.41 -25.50 19.52
N SER A 539 24.81 -26.16 18.41
CA SER A 539 25.57 -25.52 17.33
C SER A 539 24.76 -24.44 16.60
N LEU A 540 23.43 -24.46 16.70
CA LEU A 540 22.52 -23.47 16.11
C LEU A 540 22.23 -22.28 17.03
N ARG A 541 22.74 -22.27 18.27
CA ARG A 541 22.59 -21.11 19.15
C ARG A 541 23.35 -19.92 18.59
N PHE A 542 22.74 -18.74 18.66
CA PHE A 542 23.37 -17.52 18.16
C PHE A 542 24.60 -17.08 18.97
N ILE A 543 24.64 -17.42 20.26
CA ILE A 543 25.81 -17.23 21.13
C ILE A 543 26.42 -18.60 21.39
N GLN A 544 27.70 -18.73 21.07
CA GLN A 544 28.52 -19.91 21.29
C GLN A 544 29.51 -19.63 22.41
N ASP A 545 29.39 -20.37 23.51
CA ASP A 545 30.21 -20.16 24.70
C ASP A 545 31.69 -20.41 24.40
N GLY A 546 32.52 -19.39 24.63
CA GLY A 546 33.97 -19.46 24.35
C GLY A 546 34.35 -19.35 22.87
N ASP A 547 33.39 -19.12 21.96
CA ASP A 547 33.65 -18.93 20.53
C ASP A 547 33.03 -17.62 20.01
N PRO A 548 33.74 -16.48 20.19
CA PRO A 548 33.28 -15.18 19.71
C PRO A 548 33.12 -15.11 18.18
N ALA A 549 33.98 -15.80 17.43
CA ALA A 549 33.97 -15.74 15.96
C ALA A 549 32.71 -16.39 15.39
N THR A 550 32.37 -17.58 15.87
CA THR A 550 31.12 -18.25 15.46
C THR A 550 29.89 -17.48 15.94
N SER A 551 29.94 -16.91 17.15
CA SER A 551 28.85 -16.06 17.65
C SER A 551 28.60 -14.87 16.74
N GLN A 552 29.65 -14.15 16.31
CA GLN A 552 29.52 -13.03 15.38
C GLN A 552 28.92 -13.45 14.04
N ALA A 553 29.33 -14.59 13.47
CA ALA A 553 28.76 -15.10 12.22
C ALA A 553 27.26 -15.42 12.34
N LYS A 554 26.83 -16.09 13.42
CA LYS A 554 25.42 -16.42 13.65
C LYS A 554 24.59 -15.19 13.97
N ILE A 555 25.15 -14.24 14.72
CA ILE A 555 24.52 -12.95 15.00
C ILE A 555 24.37 -12.13 13.70
N ALA A 556 25.31 -12.21 12.76
CA ALA A 556 25.19 -11.56 11.45
C ALA A 556 23.92 -12.03 10.70
N LEU A 557 23.64 -13.34 10.72
CA LEU A 557 22.42 -13.90 10.16
C LEU A 557 21.17 -13.37 10.88
N ALA A 558 21.13 -13.42 12.22
CA ALA A 558 20.01 -12.89 12.99
C ALA A 558 19.79 -11.39 12.74
N ARG A 559 20.87 -10.61 12.69
CA ARG A 559 20.82 -9.17 12.40
C ARG A 559 20.28 -8.89 11.01
N SER A 560 20.60 -9.70 10.00
CA SER A 560 20.04 -9.57 8.65
C SER A 560 18.53 -9.83 8.59
N VAL A 561 17.99 -10.72 9.43
CA VAL A 561 16.53 -10.88 9.62
C VAL A 561 15.93 -9.59 10.20
N SER A 562 16.55 -9.02 11.23
CA SER A 562 16.09 -7.76 11.83
C SER A 562 16.10 -6.60 10.82
N VAL A 563 17.11 -6.52 9.95
CA VAL A 563 17.15 -5.54 8.85
C VAL A 563 15.89 -5.64 7.98
N VAL A 564 15.53 -6.85 7.54
CA VAL A 564 14.34 -7.07 6.70
C VAL A 564 13.04 -6.77 7.47
N ILE A 565 12.94 -7.20 8.73
CA ILE A 565 11.77 -6.91 9.57
C ILE A 565 11.59 -5.40 9.71
N CYS A 566 12.65 -4.66 10.04
CA CYS A 566 12.60 -3.21 10.19
C CYS A 566 12.22 -2.50 8.89
N ALA A 567 12.77 -2.93 7.75
CA ALA A 567 12.42 -2.37 6.44
C ALA A 567 10.94 -2.61 6.10
N GLY A 568 10.44 -3.84 6.30
CA GLY A 568 9.05 -4.18 6.04
C GLY A 568 8.08 -3.46 6.98
N LEU A 569 8.35 -3.43 8.29
CA LEU A 569 7.54 -2.67 9.24
C LEU A 569 7.52 -1.18 8.89
N GLY A 570 8.66 -0.61 8.47
CA GLY A 570 8.76 0.76 7.98
C GLY A 570 7.87 1.05 6.76
N ILE A 571 7.76 0.09 5.82
CA ILE A 571 6.82 0.15 4.68
C ILE A 571 5.37 0.13 5.19
N LEU A 572 5.05 -0.68 6.19
CA LEU A 572 3.71 -0.69 6.79
C LEU A 572 3.45 0.52 7.70
N GLY A 573 4.46 1.38 7.93
CA GLY A 573 4.42 2.51 8.86
C GLY A 573 4.28 2.09 10.32
N VAL A 574 4.80 0.91 10.66
CA VAL A 574 4.83 0.35 12.01
C VAL A 574 6.22 0.56 12.60
N THR A 575 6.30 1.02 13.84
CA THR A 575 7.59 1.23 14.52
C THR A 575 8.17 -0.12 15.00
N PRO A 576 9.36 -0.55 14.54
CA PRO A 576 9.99 -1.77 15.04
C PRO A 576 10.39 -1.60 16.52
N VAL A 577 10.07 -2.57 17.37
CA VAL A 577 10.48 -2.57 18.78
C VAL A 577 11.73 -3.42 18.99
N GLU A 578 12.64 -2.94 19.85
CA GLU A 578 13.85 -3.67 20.25
C GLU A 578 13.64 -4.52 21.51
N GLU A 579 12.49 -4.37 22.16
CA GLU A 579 12.12 -5.07 23.40
C GLU A 579 10.59 -5.14 23.52
N MET A 580 10.07 -6.32 23.89
CA MET A 580 8.67 -6.47 24.27
C MET A 580 8.56 -6.15 25.76
N ARG A 581 7.63 -5.26 26.13
CA ARG A 581 7.35 -4.89 27.52
C ARG A 581 6.08 -5.54 28.04
#